data_AF-A0A094IW28-F1
#
_entry.id   AF-A0A094IW28-F1
#
_cell.length_a   1.000
_cell.length_b   1.000
_cell.length_c   1.000
_cell.angle_alpha   90.00
_cell.angle_beta   90.00
_cell.angle_gamma   90.00
#
_symmetry.space_group_name_H-M   'P 1'
#
loop_
_entity.id
_entity.type
_entity.pdbx_description
1 polymer ?
#
loop_
_entity_poly.entity_id
_entity_poly.type
_entity_poly.pdbx_seq_one_letter_code
_entity_poly.pdbx_strand_id
1 'polypeptide(L)'
;MHQLALLKAENQNLQQANEVLSKRRRAKKTRLRQGGSLSQQEAQDLQDERDVVQQVEQETKASSGRKPREETRQRRCGNCSQVGHNARTCQIVAETSSEEDPEEL
;
A
#
# COMPACT_ATOMS: atom_id res chain seq x y z
N MET A 1 -65.08 -25.64 -24.10
CA MET A 1 -64.00 -25.42 -25.10
C MET A 1 -63.06 -24.26 -24.74
N HIS A 2 -63.55 -23.14 -24.18
CA HIS A 2 -62.72 -21.98 -23.84
C HIS A 2 -61.65 -22.23 -22.76
N GLN A 3 -62.00 -22.92 -21.67
CA GLN A 3 -61.08 -23.20 -20.56
C GLN A 3 -59.85 -24.02 -20.98
N LEU A 4 -60.01 -25.00 -21.87
CA LEU A 4 -58.89 -25.76 -22.42
C LEU A 4 -57.96 -24.90 -23.27
N ALA A 5 -58.48 -23.90 -23.97
CA ALA A 5 -57.67 -22.96 -24.73
C ALA A 5 -56.85 -22.06 -23.81
N LEU A 6 -57.45 -21.55 -22.73
CA LEU A 6 -56.75 -20.76 -21.72
C LEU A 6 -55.63 -21.56 -21.04
N LEU A 7 -55.92 -22.79 -20.61
CA LEU A 7 -54.93 -23.66 -19.98
C LEU A 7 -53.80 -24.02 -20.94
N LYS A 8 -54.09 -24.24 -22.24
CA LYS A 8 -53.05 -24.46 -23.26
C LYS A 8 -52.15 -23.23 -23.44
N ALA A 9 -52.74 -22.04 -23.50
CA ALA A 9 -51.98 -20.80 -23.62
C ALA A 9 -51.07 -20.55 -22.39
N GLU A 10 -51.60 -20.78 -21.19
CA GLU A 10 -50.80 -20.67 -19.95
C GLU A 10 -49.67 -21.70 -19.92
N ASN A 11 -49.94 -22.95 -20.32
CA ASN A 11 -48.91 -23.99 -20.36
C ASN A 11 -47.79 -23.63 -21.35
N GLN A 12 -48.14 -23.10 -22.53
CA GLN A 12 -47.17 -22.62 -23.50
C GLN A 12 -46.31 -21.48 -22.94
N ASN A 13 -46.92 -20.51 -22.26
CA ASN A 13 -46.20 -19.42 -21.60
C ASN A 13 -45.24 -19.94 -20.52
N LEU A 14 -45.68 -20.88 -19.69
CA LEU A 14 -44.86 -21.49 -18.65
C LEU A 14 -43.70 -22.32 -19.24
N GLN A 15 -43.92 -23.03 -20.34
CA GLN A 15 -42.88 -23.77 -21.04
C GLN A 15 -41.81 -22.83 -21.60
N GLN A 16 -42.21 -21.74 -22.26
CA GLN A 16 -41.29 -20.73 -22.78
C GLN A 16 -40.47 -20.08 -21.67
N ALA A 17 -41.11 -19.68 -20.57
CA ALA A 17 -40.42 -19.10 -19.41
C ALA A 17 -39.40 -20.09 -18.80
N ASN A 18 -39.78 -21.36 -18.66
CA ASN A 18 -38.88 -22.40 -18.16
C ASN A 18 -37.70 -22.66 -19.09
N GLU A 19 -37.90 -22.61 -20.41
CA GLU A 19 -36.82 -22.76 -21.38
C GLU A 19 -35.79 -21.62 -21.26
N VAL A 20 -36.26 -20.37 -21.16
CA VAL A 20 -35.41 -19.19 -20.95
C VAL A 20 -34.64 -19.29 -19.64
N LEU A 21 -35.32 -19.64 -18.54
CA LEU A 21 -34.68 -19.83 -17.23
C LEU A 21 -33.63 -20.94 -17.27
N SER A 22 -33.93 -22.06 -17.93
CA SER A 22 -33.02 -23.19 -18.08
C SER A 22 -31.77 -22.81 -18.87
N LYS A 23 -31.94 -22.08 -19.99
CA LYS A 23 -30.84 -21.52 -20.78
C LYS A 23 -29.95 -20.61 -19.93
N ARG A 24 -30.55 -19.68 -19.17
CA ARG A 24 -29.82 -18.77 -18.27
C ARG A 24 -29.04 -19.52 -17.19
N ARG A 25 -29.64 -20.52 -16.55
CA ARG A 25 -28.98 -21.35 -15.52
C ARG A 25 -27.79 -22.13 -16.11
N ARG A 26 -27.96 -22.72 -17.29
CA ARG A 26 -26.87 -23.41 -18.00
C ARG A 26 -25.73 -22.46 -18.33
N ALA A 27 -26.01 -21.28 -18.89
CA ALA A 27 -24.99 -20.27 -19.18
C ALA A 27 -24.23 -19.82 -17.93
N LYS A 28 -24.92 -19.55 -16.80
CA LYS A 28 -24.27 -19.22 -15.53
C LYS A 28 -23.38 -20.36 -15.03
N LYS A 29 -23.85 -21.61 -15.08
CA LYS A 29 -23.08 -22.79 -14.67
C LYS A 29 -21.85 -22.97 -15.54
N THR A 30 -21.97 -22.83 -16.85
CA THR A 30 -20.84 -22.90 -17.80
C THR A 30 -19.84 -21.79 -17.51
N ARG A 31 -20.30 -20.55 -17.33
CA ARG A 31 -19.42 -19.43 -16.98
C ARG A 31 -18.67 -19.67 -15.67
N LEU A 32 -19.34 -20.17 -14.64
CA LEU A 32 -18.70 -20.49 -13.36
C LEU A 32 -17.70 -21.65 -13.48
N ARG A 33 -17.99 -22.63 -14.34
CA ARG A 33 -17.05 -23.74 -14.63
C ARG A 33 -15.84 -23.27 -15.45
N GLN A 34 -16.06 -22.46 -16.48
CA GLN A 34 -15.02 -21.92 -17.36
C GLN A 34 -14.17 -20.86 -16.67
N GLY A 35 -14.77 -20.04 -15.81
CA GLY A 35 -14.07 -19.01 -15.03
C GLY A 35 -13.17 -19.57 -13.93
N GLY A 36 -13.06 -20.90 -13.80
CA GLY A 36 -12.27 -21.57 -12.78
C GLY A 36 -12.91 -21.45 -11.39
N SER A 37 -13.29 -22.57 -10.80
CA SER A 37 -13.35 -22.62 -9.34
C SER A 37 -11.90 -22.64 -8.87
N LEU A 38 -11.41 -21.52 -8.33
CA LEU A 38 -10.10 -21.48 -7.67
C LEU A 38 -10.05 -22.65 -6.69
N SER A 39 -9.13 -23.58 -6.93
CA SER A 39 -8.98 -24.77 -6.09
C SER A 39 -8.49 -24.36 -4.71
N GLN A 40 -8.68 -25.23 -3.71
CA GLN A 40 -8.15 -24.97 -2.37
C GLN A 40 -6.63 -24.80 -2.40
N GLN A 41 -5.93 -25.52 -3.29
CA GLN A 41 -4.49 -25.37 -3.47
C GLN A 41 -4.14 -24.00 -4.05
N GLU A 42 -4.78 -23.57 -5.13
CA GLU A 42 -4.55 -22.24 -5.70
C GLU A 42 -4.90 -21.11 -4.72
N ALA A 43 -5.91 -21.32 -3.85
CA ALA A 43 -6.22 -20.39 -2.78
C ALA A 43 -5.09 -20.30 -1.75
N GLN A 44 -4.54 -21.46 -1.37
CA GLN A 44 -3.45 -21.55 -0.42
C GLN A 44 -2.17 -20.95 -1.00
N ASP A 45 -1.85 -21.23 -2.25
CA ASP A 45 -0.66 -20.68 -2.93
C ASP A 45 -0.71 -19.14 -2.94
N LEU A 46 -1.88 -18.54 -3.24
CA LEU A 46 -2.06 -17.09 -3.18
C LEU A 46 -1.92 -16.52 -1.76
N GLN A 47 -2.36 -17.28 -0.75
CA GLN A 47 -2.21 -16.90 0.65
C GLN A 47 -0.72 -16.93 1.05
N ASP A 48 -0.03 -18.00 0.69
CA ASP A 48 1.40 -18.19 0.96
C ASP A 48 2.24 -17.11 0.27
N GLU A 49 1.95 -16.78 -0.98
CA GLU A 49 2.59 -15.66 -1.70
C GLU A 49 2.42 -14.33 -0.95
N ARG A 50 1.20 -14.05 -0.47
CA ARG A 50 0.93 -12.82 0.30
C ARG A 50 1.67 -12.78 1.63
N ASP A 51 1.75 -13.91 2.32
CA ASP A 51 2.42 -14.02 3.61
C ASP A 51 3.93 -13.82 3.45
N VAL A 52 4.53 -14.40 2.40
CA VAL A 52 5.94 -14.16 2.05
C VAL A 52 6.22 -12.69 1.76
N VAL A 53 5.37 -12.03 0.95
CA VAL A 53 5.52 -10.60 0.66
C VAL A 53 5.44 -9.77 1.94
N GLN A 54 4.47 -10.07 2.80
CA GLN A 54 4.31 -9.37 4.08
C GLN A 54 5.52 -9.58 5.00
N GLN A 55 6.07 -10.79 5.06
CA GLN A 55 7.27 -11.07 5.84
C GLN A 55 8.47 -10.25 5.35
N VAL A 56 8.72 -10.22 4.03
CA VAL A 56 9.81 -9.44 3.44
C VAL A 56 9.65 -7.94 3.75
N GLU A 57 8.43 -7.41 3.68
CA GLU A 57 8.17 -6.02 4.05
C GLU A 57 8.47 -5.73 5.54
N GLN A 58 8.17 -6.67 6.42
CA GLN A 58 8.45 -6.51 7.85
C GLN A 58 9.96 -6.57 8.13
N GLU A 59 10.68 -7.51 7.52
CA GLU A 59 12.12 -7.67 7.67
C GLU A 59 12.90 -6.50 7.08
N THR A 60 12.46 -5.97 5.93
CA THR A 60 13.05 -4.76 5.34
C THR A 60 12.85 -3.53 6.23
N LYS A 61 11.65 -3.36 6.82
CA LYS A 61 11.40 -2.30 7.81
C LYS A 61 12.28 -2.48 9.06
N ALA A 62 12.38 -3.69 9.60
CA ALA A 62 13.19 -3.98 10.78
C ALA A 62 14.70 -3.76 10.53
N SER A 63 15.21 -4.19 9.38
CA SER A 63 16.61 -4.02 8.99
C SER A 63 16.97 -2.59 8.58
N SER A 64 16.00 -1.79 8.14
CA SER A 64 16.20 -0.38 7.80
C SER A 64 16.42 0.55 9.00
N GLY A 65 16.48 -0.01 10.22
CA GLY A 65 16.82 0.73 11.43
C GLY A 65 18.09 1.56 11.23
N ARG A 66 17.95 2.89 11.37
CA ARG A 66 19.06 3.84 11.28
C ARG A 66 20.12 3.40 12.30
N LYS A 67 21.29 2.95 11.82
CA LYS A 67 22.41 2.61 12.71
C LYS A 67 22.60 3.75 13.72
N PRO A 68 22.76 3.44 15.02
CA PRO A 68 23.15 4.45 15.99
C PRO A 68 24.35 5.19 15.41
N ARG A 69 24.22 6.51 15.27
CA ARG A 69 25.34 7.33 14.81
C ARG A 69 26.45 7.10 15.84
N GLU A 70 27.51 6.43 15.43
CA GLU A 70 28.72 6.28 16.23
C GLU A 70 29.10 7.69 16.70
N GLU A 71 28.98 7.96 18.00
CA GLU A 71 29.35 9.24 18.62
C GLU A 71 30.88 9.36 18.62
N THR A 72 31.50 9.28 17.45
CA THR A 72 32.96 9.32 17.27
C THR A 72 33.52 10.73 17.44
N ARG A 73 32.66 11.75 17.64
CA ARG A 73 33.10 13.13 17.86
C ARG A 73 32.28 13.79 18.95
N GLN A 74 32.97 14.16 20.03
CA GLN A 74 32.43 14.99 21.10
C GLN A 74 31.74 16.23 20.49
N ARG A 75 30.51 16.52 20.91
CA ARG A 75 29.72 17.64 20.37
C ARG A 75 30.45 18.96 20.63
N ARG A 76 30.70 19.72 19.56
CA ARG A 76 31.34 21.04 19.59
C ARG A 76 30.33 22.13 19.23
N CYS A 77 30.52 23.31 19.81
CA CYS A 77 29.75 24.51 19.47
C CYS A 77 29.96 24.86 17.99
N GLY A 78 28.87 25.13 17.26
CA GLY A 78 28.94 25.52 15.85
C GLY A 78 29.59 26.90 15.61
N ASN A 79 29.63 27.76 16.64
CA ASN A 79 30.19 29.10 16.54
C ASN A 79 31.68 29.16 16.92
N CYS A 80 32.08 28.52 18.03
CA CYS A 80 33.45 28.60 18.54
C CYS A 80 34.21 27.27 18.57
N SER A 81 33.61 26.18 18.10
CA SER A 81 34.21 24.83 18.06
C SER A 81 34.68 24.23 19.40
N GLN A 82 34.40 24.90 20.52
CA GLN A 82 34.66 24.39 21.87
C GLN A 82 33.58 23.40 22.32
N VAL A 83 33.92 22.54 23.28
CA VAL A 83 32.99 21.57 23.89
C VAL A 83 32.28 22.21 25.10
N GLY A 84 31.17 21.61 25.55
CA GLY A 84 30.47 22.03 26.78
C GLY A 84 29.31 23.02 26.58
N HIS A 85 29.15 23.60 25.40
CA HIS A 85 28.00 24.45 25.06
C HIS A 85 27.60 24.32 23.59
N ASN A 86 26.41 24.80 23.23
CA ASN A 86 25.94 24.82 21.84
C ASN A 86 25.96 26.25 21.28
N ALA A 87 25.74 26.39 19.97
CA ALA A 87 25.77 27.70 19.30
C ALA A 87 24.78 28.73 19.90
N ARG A 88 23.65 28.27 20.46
CA ARG A 88 22.62 29.15 21.06
C ARG A 88 23.03 29.74 22.40
N THR A 89 23.95 29.08 23.11
CA THR A 89 24.46 29.53 24.42
C THR A 89 25.92 29.96 24.32
N CYS A 90 26.42 30.20 23.11
CA CYS A 90 27.79 30.65 22.90
C CYS A 90 27.89 32.12 23.29
N GLN A 91 28.77 32.42 24.24
CA GLN A 91 29.02 33.79 24.72
C GLN A 91 30.03 34.54 23.85
N ILE A 92 30.61 33.88 22.83
CA ILE A 92 31.45 34.54 21.84
C ILE A 92 30.52 35.24 20.85
N VAL A 93 30.21 36.50 21.15
CA VAL A 93 29.68 37.42 20.15
C VAL A 93 30.80 37.61 19.13
N ALA A 94 30.55 37.27 17.88
CA ALA A 94 31.52 37.50 16.81
C ALA A 94 31.69 39.02 16.65
N GLU A 95 32.73 39.59 17.26
CA GLU A 95 33.29 40.86 16.81
C GLU A 95 33.91 40.59 15.44
N THR A 96 33.11 40.80 14.40
CA THR A 96 33.65 41.01 13.06
C THR A 96 34.40 42.34 13.11
N SER A 97 35.73 42.24 13.21
CA SER A 97 36.68 43.30 12.94
C SER A 97 36.28 44.05 11.66
N SER A 98 35.84 45.30 11.81
CA SER A 98 35.92 46.29 10.74
C SER A 98 37.25 47.03 10.94
N GLU A 99 38.33 46.46 10.41
CA GLU A 99 39.60 47.17 10.26
C GLU A 99 39.54 48.08 9.03
N GLU A 100 40.05 49.28 9.25
CA GLU A 100 39.93 50.52 8.49
C GLU A 100 40.57 50.46 7.09
N ASP A 101 39.89 51.05 6.10
CA ASP A 101 40.47 51.40 4.80
C ASP A 101 41.28 52.70 4.94
N PRO A 102 42.56 52.76 4.54
CA PRO A 102 43.34 54.00 4.55
C PRO A 102 43.23 54.71 3.18
N GLU A 103 42.64 55.90 3.14
CA GLU A 103 42.77 56.80 1.99
C GLU A 103 43.88 57.85 2.22
N GLU A 104 44.77 57.95 1.23
CA GLU A 104 45.91 58.84 1.10
C GLU A 104 45.51 60.31 0.79
N LEU A 105 46.35 61.23 1.29
CA LEU A 105 46.57 62.65 0.90
C LEU A 105 45.52 63.72 1.22
#